data_AF-A0A4T0NG81-F1
#
_entry.id   AF-A0A4T0NG81-F1
#
_cell.length_a   1.000
_cell.length_b   1.000
_cell.length_c   1.000
_cell.angle_alpha   90.00
_cell.angle_beta   90.00
_cell.angle_gamma   90.00
#
_symmetry.space_group_name_H-M   'P 1'
#
loop_
_entity.id
_entity.type
_entity.pdbx_description
1 polymer ?
#
loop_
_entity_poly.entity_id
_entity_poly.type
_entity_poly.pdbx_seq_one_letter_code
_entity_poly.pdbx_strand_id
1 'polypeptide(L)'
;MKSSLEEVLDSPKDETFYYNTDEFKPANQSDTFTSNGKSEEDLVLFEVGDPLNPFNYNSTKKWFIFTVISINTWWLISGSTIFAPATPIIQEEFGTSSIAVKVPIAMYLVGSAFGPVLLISLSEDYGRKIVAIPSLILCYIFFIPQALAQNVETIAVCRFLSRFFGSVLLNYASGIPDLWRDETAGLWGVNLWSFSCEAIMLGSIIGAHTLENLGWRWNLWIQIIIGVPLALVYAIFVPETRGSVILINKTKEIRKKENPNAWTIYEGDKRDLRTLLREVVFRPIAMLFTEPIIFFFSLYDGLNYGLIYLLIESMPLVFEQFGIEAPNNSLLYLSILTGNFLALPCYQFQLKAQDYYTRKHGAYTPEMKLMWGFVGAVCFPLSLYWYAFTGRPEYNYWLPLIGVGIFGFASHILFIFVSDYTIESYASLASSAVTGQSFCREIVAAMCALITHRFYTSVDYPIATVILAAMATASMLIPPIFYIYGPRIRAASRYSLELKRLAEEDRKREEWITQRSARLKETKYQPDYINAKLNTEN
;
A
#
# COMPACT_ATOMS: atom_id res chain seq x y z
N MET A 1 38.95 -23.52 -6.25
CA MET A 1 37.60 -22.97 -6.45
C MET A 1 36.57 -23.99 -6.97
N LYS A 2 36.95 -25.26 -7.23
CA LYS A 2 36.00 -26.38 -7.45
C LYS A 2 35.95 -27.38 -6.28
N SER A 3 36.95 -27.41 -5.39
CA SER A 3 36.98 -28.35 -4.25
C SER A 3 36.33 -27.83 -2.95
N SER A 4 35.95 -26.55 -2.88
CA SER A 4 35.25 -25.96 -1.73
C SER A 4 33.71 -26.00 -1.86
N LEU A 5 33.21 -26.63 -2.92
CA LEU A 5 31.78 -26.78 -3.24
C LEU A 5 31.26 -28.20 -2.94
N GLU A 6 32.15 -29.20 -2.84
CA GLU A 6 31.79 -30.58 -2.49
C GLU A 6 31.75 -30.79 -0.97
N GLU A 7 32.53 -30.03 -0.19
CA GLU A 7 32.56 -30.13 1.28
C GLU A 7 31.31 -29.55 1.98
N VAL A 8 30.46 -28.79 1.27
CA VAL A 8 29.17 -28.27 1.81
C VAL A 8 28.01 -29.25 1.55
N LEU A 9 28.22 -30.29 0.74
CA LEU A 9 27.20 -31.26 0.37
C LEU A 9 27.28 -32.58 1.17
N ASP A 10 28.22 -32.71 2.12
CA ASP A 10 28.49 -33.98 2.81
C ASP A 10 28.57 -33.85 4.35
N SER A 11 27.70 -33.03 4.96
CA SER A 11 27.47 -33.07 6.42
C SER A 11 26.34 -34.05 6.78
N PRO A 12 26.42 -34.78 7.90
CA PRO A 12 25.63 -35.99 8.13
C PRO A 12 24.13 -35.73 8.22
N LYS A 13 23.34 -36.63 7.65
CA LYS A 13 21.87 -36.64 7.61
C LYS A 13 21.17 -36.96 8.94
N ASP A 14 21.85 -36.90 10.08
CA ASP A 14 21.31 -37.38 11.35
C ASP A 14 21.51 -36.37 12.48
N GLU A 15 20.63 -35.39 12.59
CA GLU A 15 20.26 -34.78 13.86
C GLU A 15 18.74 -34.61 13.89
N THR A 16 18.06 -35.71 14.25
CA THR A 16 16.72 -35.68 14.83
C THR A 16 16.76 -34.83 16.10
N PHE A 17 16.48 -33.54 15.98
CA PHE A 17 16.12 -32.71 17.11
C PHE A 17 14.75 -33.20 17.62
N TYR A 18 14.81 -33.99 18.70
CA TYR A 18 13.65 -34.37 19.50
C TYR A 18 12.97 -33.09 20.03
N TYR A 19 11.96 -32.63 19.33
CA TYR A 19 10.95 -31.76 19.93
C TYR A 19 10.04 -32.63 20.77
N ASN A 20 9.86 -32.22 22.03
CA ASN A 20 8.96 -32.82 23.00
C ASN A 20 7.53 -32.87 22.40
N THR A 21 7.12 -34.05 21.95
CA THR A 21 5.82 -34.31 21.32
C THR A 21 4.67 -34.52 22.32
N ASP A 22 4.94 -34.41 23.63
CA ASP A 22 3.99 -34.83 24.66
C ASP A 22 2.92 -33.78 25.04
N GLU A 23 2.79 -32.68 24.28
CA GLU A 23 1.62 -31.78 24.36
C GLU A 23 0.72 -31.75 23.11
N PHE A 24 1.05 -32.51 22.06
CA PHE A 24 0.20 -32.61 20.88
C PHE A 24 -0.47 -33.97 20.82
N LYS A 25 -1.62 -34.08 21.50
CA LYS A 25 -2.63 -35.06 21.07
C LYS A 25 -3.07 -34.68 19.66
N PRO A 26 -2.98 -35.58 18.67
CA PRO A 26 -3.60 -35.34 17.38
C PRO A 26 -5.09 -35.17 17.61
N ALA A 27 -5.63 -33.99 17.26
CA ALA A 27 -7.07 -33.83 17.15
C ALA A 27 -7.58 -34.90 16.18
N ASN A 28 -8.64 -35.59 16.58
CA ASN A 28 -9.21 -36.72 15.84
C ASN A 28 -9.47 -36.34 14.37
N GLN A 29 -9.30 -37.34 13.49
CA GLN A 29 -9.45 -37.29 12.03
C GLN A 29 -10.90 -37.02 11.53
N SER A 30 -11.70 -36.21 12.21
CA SER A 30 -13.07 -35.89 11.80
C SER A 30 -13.53 -34.47 12.15
N ASP A 31 -12.61 -33.53 12.34
CA ASP A 31 -13.00 -32.13 12.54
C ASP A 31 -13.31 -31.49 11.18
N THR A 32 -14.52 -31.78 10.67
CA THR A 32 -15.23 -30.87 9.79
C THR A 32 -15.14 -29.45 10.38
N PHE A 33 -15.01 -28.42 9.55
CA PHE A 33 -15.11 -27.00 9.94
C PHE A 33 -16.50 -26.63 10.53
N THR A 34 -17.27 -27.60 11.03
CA THR A 34 -18.47 -27.42 11.84
C THR A 34 -18.07 -26.81 13.18
N SER A 35 -18.18 -25.48 13.27
CA SER A 35 -18.04 -24.78 14.54
C SER A 35 -19.04 -25.37 15.56
N ASN A 36 -18.57 -25.77 16.73
CA ASN A 36 -19.35 -25.99 17.97
C ASN A 36 -20.85 -26.32 17.76
N GLY A 37 -21.16 -27.53 17.29
CA GLY A 37 -22.54 -28.04 17.25
C GLY A 37 -23.49 -27.38 16.24
N LYS A 38 -22.99 -26.64 15.24
CA LYS A 38 -23.82 -26.09 14.16
C LYS A 38 -23.86 -27.01 12.94
N SER A 39 -25.06 -27.19 12.36
CA SER A 39 -25.27 -28.03 11.18
C SER A 39 -24.55 -27.48 9.95
N GLU A 40 -24.01 -28.37 9.12
CA GLU A 40 -23.40 -28.02 7.82
C GLU A 40 -24.45 -27.44 6.84
N GLU A 41 -25.72 -27.84 7.00
CA GLU A 41 -26.89 -27.39 6.22
C GLU A 41 -27.21 -25.92 6.48
N ASP A 42 -26.94 -25.43 7.69
CA ASP A 42 -27.18 -24.04 8.08
C ASP A 42 -26.04 -23.09 7.65
N LEU A 43 -24.97 -23.62 7.04
CA LEU A 43 -23.82 -22.80 6.65
C LEU A 43 -24.10 -22.03 5.35
N VAL A 44 -23.90 -20.73 5.43
CA VAL A 44 -23.98 -19.78 4.32
C VAL A 44 -22.58 -19.54 3.74
N LEU A 45 -22.41 -19.89 2.46
CA LEU A 45 -21.23 -19.61 1.63
C LEU A 45 -21.64 -18.90 0.34
N PHE A 46 -20.65 -18.38 -0.40
CA PHE A 46 -20.88 -17.94 -1.77
C PHE A 46 -21.12 -19.16 -2.66
N GLU A 47 -22.18 -19.11 -3.45
CA GLU A 47 -22.43 -20.10 -4.48
C GLU A 47 -21.52 -19.86 -5.70
N VAL A 48 -21.36 -20.88 -6.54
CA VAL A 48 -20.62 -20.75 -7.80
C VAL A 48 -21.35 -19.73 -8.69
N GLY A 49 -20.66 -18.66 -9.06
CA GLY A 49 -21.25 -17.56 -9.84
C GLY A 49 -22.14 -16.61 -9.05
N ASP A 50 -22.14 -16.64 -7.71
CA ASP A 50 -22.91 -15.71 -6.88
C ASP A 50 -22.57 -14.25 -7.27
N PRO A 51 -23.55 -13.43 -7.71
CA PRO A 51 -23.31 -12.06 -8.14
C PRO A 51 -22.92 -11.11 -7.00
N LEU A 52 -23.09 -11.52 -5.74
CA LEU A 52 -22.61 -10.77 -4.57
C LEU A 52 -21.11 -10.98 -4.34
N ASN A 53 -20.53 -12.06 -4.86
CA ASN A 53 -19.11 -12.32 -4.73
C ASN A 53 -18.31 -11.35 -5.63
N PRO A 54 -17.44 -10.48 -5.08
CA PRO A 54 -16.67 -9.52 -5.86
C PRO A 54 -15.76 -10.15 -6.92
N PHE A 55 -15.35 -11.41 -6.71
CA PHE A 55 -14.60 -12.18 -7.70
C PHE A 55 -15.36 -12.42 -9.00
N ASN A 56 -16.69 -12.48 -8.95
CA ASN A 56 -17.57 -12.74 -10.09
C ASN A 56 -18.01 -11.46 -10.82
N TYR A 57 -17.55 -10.28 -10.40
CA TYR A 57 -17.85 -9.04 -11.11
C TYR A 57 -17.26 -9.08 -12.54
N ASN A 58 -17.95 -8.49 -13.50
CA ASN A 58 -17.37 -8.32 -14.83
C ASN A 58 -16.15 -7.38 -14.77
N SER A 59 -15.22 -7.50 -15.73
CA SER A 59 -13.97 -6.75 -15.72
C SER A 59 -14.19 -5.23 -15.71
N THR A 60 -15.21 -4.74 -16.42
CA THR A 60 -15.56 -3.31 -16.44
C THR A 60 -15.90 -2.78 -15.05
N LYS A 61 -16.70 -3.53 -14.27
CA LYS A 61 -17.07 -3.16 -12.90
C LYS A 61 -15.85 -3.20 -11.97
N LYS A 62 -14.98 -4.21 -12.10
CA LYS A 62 -13.73 -4.30 -11.32
C LYS A 62 -12.83 -3.10 -11.58
N TRP A 63 -12.57 -2.77 -12.85
CA TRP A 63 -11.74 -1.62 -13.24
C TRP A 63 -12.38 -0.28 -12.86
N PHE A 64 -13.71 -0.17 -12.92
CA PHE A 64 -14.42 1.02 -12.46
C PHE A 64 -14.22 1.24 -10.95
N ILE A 65 -14.45 0.21 -10.12
CA ILE A 65 -14.24 0.27 -8.67
C ILE A 65 -12.80 0.68 -8.36
N PHE A 66 -11.84 0.01 -9.00
CA PHE A 66 -10.42 0.29 -8.86
C PHE A 66 -10.06 1.74 -9.23
N THR A 67 -10.60 2.24 -10.34
CA THR A 67 -10.31 3.60 -10.83
C THR A 67 -10.85 4.65 -9.87
N VAL A 68 -12.07 4.46 -9.37
CA VAL A 68 -12.68 5.38 -8.38
C VAL A 68 -11.83 5.44 -7.11
N ILE A 69 -11.37 4.29 -6.60
CA ILE A 69 -10.52 4.24 -5.40
C ILE A 69 -9.14 4.86 -5.67
N SER A 70 -8.53 4.58 -6.82
CA SER A 70 -7.21 5.10 -7.19
C SER A 70 -7.22 6.61 -7.38
N ILE A 71 -8.25 7.17 -8.02
CA ILE A 71 -8.39 8.63 -8.18
C ILE A 71 -8.60 9.33 -6.83
N ASN A 72 -9.44 8.76 -5.95
CA ASN A 72 -9.60 9.31 -4.60
C ASN A 72 -8.28 9.25 -3.80
N THR A 73 -7.55 8.14 -3.91
CA THR A 73 -6.26 7.93 -3.25
C THR A 73 -5.24 8.97 -3.72
N TRP A 74 -5.09 9.11 -5.04
CA TRP A 74 -4.24 10.13 -5.65
C TRP A 74 -4.63 11.54 -5.19
N TRP A 75 -5.92 11.89 -5.25
CA TRP A 75 -6.39 13.22 -4.89
C TRP A 75 -6.01 13.59 -3.45
N LEU A 76 -6.26 12.68 -2.51
CA LEU A 76 -5.91 12.89 -1.12
C LEU A 76 -4.39 12.89 -0.90
N ILE A 77 -3.62 12.08 -1.63
CA ILE A 77 -2.15 12.11 -1.56
C ILE A 77 -1.60 13.44 -2.08
N SER A 78 -2.15 13.96 -3.18
CA SER A 78 -1.79 15.27 -3.76
C SER A 78 -1.99 16.44 -2.78
N GLY A 79 -2.90 16.27 -1.80
CA GLY A 79 -3.12 17.21 -0.71
C GLY A 79 -1.90 17.48 0.16
N SER A 80 -0.91 16.59 0.18
CA SER A 80 0.35 16.79 0.90
C SER A 80 1.26 17.82 0.24
N THR A 81 1.28 17.87 -1.10
CA THR A 81 2.23 18.65 -1.91
C THR A 81 1.62 19.93 -2.50
N ILE A 82 0.28 20.00 -2.60
CA ILE A 82 -0.45 21.20 -3.06
C ILE A 82 -0.20 22.44 -2.19
N PHE A 83 0.17 22.21 -0.91
CA PHE A 83 0.43 23.28 0.05
C PHE A 83 1.86 23.82 -0.06
N ALA A 84 2.81 23.03 -0.59
CA ALA A 84 4.24 23.37 -0.57
C ALA A 84 4.58 24.69 -1.29
N PRO A 85 4.03 25.00 -2.49
CA PRO A 85 4.34 26.26 -3.17
C PRO A 85 3.92 27.52 -2.40
N ALA A 86 2.91 27.41 -1.53
CA ALA A 86 2.39 28.53 -0.75
C ALA A 86 3.21 28.85 0.51
N THR A 87 4.17 28.01 0.87
CA THR A 87 4.96 28.12 2.11
C THR A 87 5.57 29.52 2.31
N PRO A 88 6.23 30.15 1.31
CA PRO A 88 6.82 31.47 1.51
C PRO A 88 5.78 32.58 1.79
N ILE A 89 4.65 32.55 1.09
CA ILE A 89 3.57 33.53 1.23
C ILE A 89 2.89 33.42 2.60
N ILE A 90 2.66 32.19 3.06
CA ILE A 90 2.05 31.94 4.38
C ILE A 90 3.02 32.35 5.50
N GLN A 91 4.32 32.15 5.29
CA GLN A 91 5.35 32.57 6.25
C GLN A 91 5.32 34.09 6.45
N GLU A 92 5.20 34.84 5.36
CA GLU A 92 5.08 36.30 5.38
C GLU A 92 3.76 36.75 6.01
N GLU A 93 2.62 36.19 5.58
CA GLU A 93 1.28 36.56 6.07
C GLU A 93 1.15 36.40 7.59
N PHE A 94 1.68 35.31 8.14
CA PHE A 94 1.58 35.03 9.58
C PHE A 94 2.83 35.43 10.38
N GLY A 95 3.87 35.98 9.73
CA GLY A 95 5.11 36.40 10.39
C GLY A 95 5.80 35.28 11.18
N THR A 96 5.75 34.04 10.68
CA THR A 96 6.27 32.86 11.42
C THR A 96 7.66 32.44 10.97
N SER A 97 8.30 31.56 11.75
CA SER A 97 9.60 31.00 11.35
C SER A 97 9.49 30.06 10.14
N SER A 98 10.56 29.92 9.37
CA SER A 98 10.62 29.00 8.22
C SER A 98 10.40 27.52 8.57
N ILE A 99 10.64 27.13 9.83
CA ILE A 99 10.31 25.79 10.32
C ILE A 99 8.82 25.69 10.64
N ALA A 100 8.27 26.68 11.35
CA ALA A 100 6.87 26.66 11.78
C ALA A 100 5.92 26.53 10.59
N VAL A 101 6.13 27.29 9.51
CA VAL A 101 5.29 27.26 8.31
C VAL A 101 5.32 25.91 7.56
N LYS A 102 6.32 25.06 7.81
CA LYS A 102 6.43 23.70 7.22
C LYS A 102 5.79 22.61 8.07
N VAL A 103 5.52 22.89 9.36
CA VAL A 103 4.81 21.97 10.26
C VAL A 103 3.50 21.46 9.66
N PRO A 104 2.65 22.29 9.02
CA PRO A 104 1.42 21.79 8.41
C PRO A 104 1.64 20.75 7.28
N ILE A 105 2.73 20.85 6.51
CA ILE A 105 3.09 19.83 5.50
C ILE A 105 3.44 18.52 6.19
N ALA A 106 4.30 18.58 7.21
CA ALA A 106 4.72 17.42 7.99
C ALA A 106 3.54 16.78 8.73
N MET A 107 2.65 17.56 9.34
CA MET A 107 1.48 17.07 10.05
C MET A 107 0.48 16.34 9.14
N TYR A 108 0.39 16.75 7.86
CA TYR A 108 -0.36 16.00 6.87
C TYR A 108 0.23 14.59 6.68
N LEU A 109 1.56 14.49 6.51
CA LEU A 109 2.27 13.21 6.39
C LEU A 109 2.17 12.36 7.67
N VAL A 110 2.25 12.99 8.84
CA VAL A 110 2.02 12.29 10.12
C VAL A 110 0.59 11.74 10.19
N GLY A 111 -0.42 12.48 9.75
CA GLY A 111 -1.80 11.97 9.61
C GLY A 111 -1.86 10.75 8.67
N SER A 112 -1.09 10.79 7.58
CA SER A 112 -0.94 9.70 6.59
C SER A 112 -0.26 8.46 7.20
N ALA A 113 0.62 8.64 8.19
CA ALA A 113 1.25 7.54 8.91
C ALA A 113 0.28 6.83 9.87
N PHE A 114 -0.43 7.60 10.69
CA PHE A 114 -1.27 7.05 11.77
C PHE A 114 -2.66 6.59 11.31
N GLY A 115 -3.23 7.24 10.30
CA GLY A 115 -4.58 6.95 9.85
C GLY A 115 -4.77 5.54 9.28
N PRO A 116 -3.89 5.03 8.39
CA PRO A 116 -3.98 3.68 7.84
C PRO A 116 -3.95 2.60 8.91
N VAL A 117 -3.09 2.80 9.94
CA VAL A 117 -2.93 1.87 11.06
C VAL A 117 -4.28 1.55 11.68
N LEU A 118 -5.10 2.56 11.94
CA LEU A 118 -6.43 2.37 12.52
C LEU A 118 -7.50 2.04 11.46
N LEU A 119 -7.59 2.86 10.42
CA LEU A 119 -8.74 2.85 9.51
C LEU A 119 -8.74 1.66 8.55
N ILE A 120 -7.57 1.22 8.08
CA ILE A 120 -7.50 0.03 7.22
C ILE A 120 -7.99 -1.17 8.00
N SER A 121 -7.44 -1.41 9.19
CA SER A 121 -7.83 -2.58 9.97
C SER A 121 -9.29 -2.55 10.42
N LEU A 122 -9.85 -1.37 10.71
CA LEU A 122 -11.30 -1.24 10.91
C LEU A 122 -12.08 -1.58 9.63
N SER A 123 -11.59 -1.15 8.46
CA SER A 123 -12.21 -1.46 7.16
C SER A 123 -12.17 -2.96 6.85
N GLU A 124 -11.19 -3.64 7.41
CA GLU A 124 -11.04 -5.08 7.31
C GLU A 124 -12.07 -5.83 8.18
N ASP A 125 -12.23 -5.44 9.45
CA ASP A 125 -13.15 -6.17 10.33
C ASP A 125 -14.63 -5.81 10.10
N TYR A 126 -14.91 -4.53 9.80
CA TYR A 126 -16.28 -4.00 9.71
C TYR A 126 -16.80 -3.78 8.29
N GLY A 127 -15.90 -3.75 7.29
CA GLY A 127 -16.24 -3.53 5.89
C GLY A 127 -15.63 -2.24 5.34
N ARG A 128 -15.20 -2.29 4.07
CA ARG A 128 -14.48 -1.19 3.43
C ARG A 128 -15.37 0.02 3.24
N LYS A 129 -16.62 -0.19 2.84
CA LYS A 129 -17.54 0.91 2.54
C LYS A 129 -18.01 1.64 3.80
N ILE A 130 -18.33 0.88 4.85
CA ILE A 130 -18.87 1.41 6.11
C ILE A 130 -17.84 2.27 6.83
N VAL A 131 -16.55 1.94 6.73
CA VAL A 131 -15.47 2.72 7.35
C VAL A 131 -15.01 3.87 6.45
N ALA A 132 -14.97 3.66 5.13
CA ALA A 132 -14.50 4.69 4.20
C ALA A 132 -15.43 5.91 4.12
N ILE A 133 -16.76 5.73 4.04
CA ILE A 133 -17.69 6.86 3.84
C ILE A 133 -17.62 7.88 4.99
N PRO A 134 -17.78 7.51 6.28
CA PRO A 134 -17.66 8.46 7.38
C PRO A 134 -16.28 9.12 7.45
N SER A 135 -15.23 8.35 7.16
CA SER A 135 -13.85 8.86 7.18
C SER A 135 -13.62 9.90 6.07
N LEU A 136 -14.12 9.66 4.86
CA LEU A 136 -14.05 10.66 3.78
C LEU A 136 -14.86 11.92 4.10
N ILE A 137 -16.03 11.79 4.72
CA ILE A 137 -16.83 12.94 5.18
C ILE A 137 -16.03 13.77 6.19
N LEU A 138 -15.48 13.13 7.23
CA LEU A 138 -14.66 13.81 8.24
C LEU A 138 -13.43 14.46 7.62
N CYS A 139 -12.75 13.78 6.70
CA CYS A 139 -11.61 14.31 5.95
C CYS A 139 -11.93 15.68 5.33
N TYR A 140 -13.00 15.77 4.54
CA TYR A 140 -13.37 17.02 3.86
C TYR A 140 -13.93 18.09 4.79
N ILE A 141 -14.59 17.71 5.90
CA ILE A 141 -14.99 18.68 6.94
C ILE A 141 -13.75 19.37 7.52
N PHE A 142 -12.66 18.61 7.79
CA PHE A 142 -11.44 19.18 8.34
C PHE A 142 -10.61 20.02 7.34
N PHE A 143 -10.91 20.00 6.03
CA PHE A 143 -10.31 20.95 5.09
C PHE A 143 -10.88 22.37 5.21
N ILE A 144 -12.14 22.52 5.64
CA ILE A 144 -12.81 23.83 5.80
C ILE A 144 -12.07 24.73 6.81
N PRO A 145 -11.78 24.30 8.06
CA PRO A 145 -11.06 25.13 9.02
C PRO A 145 -9.61 25.43 8.59
N GLN A 146 -9.00 24.60 7.72
CA GLN A 146 -7.68 24.92 7.16
C GLN A 146 -7.76 26.12 6.22
N ALA A 147 -8.77 26.16 5.35
CA ALA A 147 -8.95 27.23 4.36
C ALA A 147 -9.31 28.57 5.02
N LEU A 148 -9.97 28.52 6.18
CA LEU A 148 -10.36 29.67 6.99
C LEU A 148 -9.35 30.03 8.09
N ALA A 149 -8.24 29.30 8.19
CA ALA A 149 -7.29 29.48 9.27
C ALA A 149 -6.63 30.87 9.26
N GLN A 150 -6.37 31.38 10.47
CA GLN A 150 -5.69 32.66 10.72
C GLN A 150 -4.34 32.47 11.43
N ASN A 151 -3.90 31.22 11.59
CA ASN A 151 -2.62 30.87 12.19
C ASN A 151 -2.17 29.48 11.71
N VAL A 152 -0.87 29.20 11.83
CA VAL A 152 -0.24 27.98 11.31
C VAL A 152 -0.63 26.74 12.12
N GLU A 153 -0.89 26.91 13.42
CA GLU A 153 -1.25 25.85 14.36
C GLU A 153 -2.59 25.21 13.98
N THR A 154 -3.59 26.04 13.64
CA THR A 154 -4.90 25.59 13.18
C THR A 154 -4.77 24.78 11.89
N ILE A 155 -3.95 25.26 10.95
CA ILE A 155 -3.67 24.54 9.70
C ILE A 155 -3.02 23.18 10.02
N ALA A 156 -2.02 23.16 10.90
CA ALA A 156 -1.29 21.94 11.26
C ALA A 156 -2.19 20.87 11.88
N VAL A 157 -3.00 21.22 12.89
CA VAL A 157 -3.93 20.28 13.54
C VAL A 157 -4.97 19.77 12.56
N CYS A 158 -5.59 20.68 11.79
CA CYS A 158 -6.63 20.29 10.86
C CYS A 158 -6.09 19.47 9.68
N ARG A 159 -4.84 19.71 9.24
CA ARG A 159 -4.15 18.90 8.22
C ARG A 159 -3.85 17.49 8.69
N PHE A 160 -3.45 17.34 9.96
CA PHE A 160 -3.32 16.02 10.56
C PHE A 160 -4.65 15.28 10.55
N LEU A 161 -5.72 15.91 11.05
CA LEU A 161 -7.04 15.28 11.14
C LEU A 161 -7.61 14.97 9.75
N SER A 162 -7.52 15.89 8.80
CA SER A 162 -8.04 15.66 7.45
C SER A 162 -7.31 14.49 6.79
N ARG A 163 -5.98 14.42 6.89
CA ARG A 163 -5.24 13.30 6.30
C ARG A 163 -5.41 12.00 7.08
N PHE A 164 -5.50 12.05 8.40
CA PHE A 164 -5.79 10.88 9.23
C PHE A 164 -7.05 10.18 8.73
N PHE A 165 -8.17 10.89 8.62
CA PHE A 165 -9.41 10.32 8.10
C PHE A 165 -9.37 10.01 6.59
N GLY A 166 -8.69 10.84 5.79
CA GLY A 166 -8.55 10.64 4.35
C GLY A 166 -7.69 9.42 3.98
N SER A 167 -6.87 8.91 4.90
CA SER A 167 -6.00 7.77 4.66
C SER A 167 -6.71 6.41 4.63
N VAL A 168 -8.03 6.37 4.83
CA VAL A 168 -8.83 5.12 4.77
C VAL A 168 -8.74 4.39 3.43
N LEU A 169 -8.46 5.12 2.33
CA LEU A 169 -8.24 4.56 1.00
C LEU A 169 -6.75 4.38 0.68
N LEU A 170 -5.85 4.83 1.57
CA LEU A 170 -4.42 4.59 1.42
C LEU A 170 -4.15 3.08 1.55
N ASN A 171 -3.11 2.60 0.88
CA ASN A 171 -2.73 1.19 0.83
C ASN A 171 -3.82 0.23 0.30
N TYR A 172 -4.67 0.68 -0.65
CA TYR A 172 -5.64 -0.19 -1.32
C TYR A 172 -5.00 -1.36 -2.09
N ALA A 173 -3.67 -1.42 -2.22
CA ALA A 173 -2.96 -2.63 -2.66
C ALA A 173 -3.44 -3.91 -1.94
N SER A 174 -3.78 -3.85 -0.64
CA SER A 174 -4.31 -5.00 0.10
C SER A 174 -5.78 -5.33 -0.22
N GLY A 175 -6.50 -4.45 -0.91
CA GLY A 175 -7.88 -4.67 -1.38
C GLY A 175 -7.99 -5.11 -2.84
N ILE A 176 -6.89 -5.10 -3.59
CA ILE A 176 -6.86 -5.63 -4.96
C ILE A 176 -7.11 -7.15 -5.00
N PRO A 177 -6.54 -7.95 -4.07
CA PRO A 177 -6.89 -9.36 -3.94
C PRO A 177 -8.34 -9.63 -3.59
N ASP A 178 -9.13 -8.63 -3.17
CA ASP A 178 -10.58 -8.81 -2.97
C ASP A 178 -11.35 -8.82 -4.31
N LEU A 179 -10.77 -8.30 -5.39
CA LEU A 179 -11.38 -8.24 -6.72
C LEU A 179 -10.81 -9.26 -7.70
N TRP A 180 -9.52 -9.61 -7.56
CA TRP A 180 -8.80 -10.53 -8.44
C TRP A 180 -8.15 -11.66 -7.63
N ARG A 181 -8.43 -12.91 -7.99
CA ARG A 181 -7.95 -14.10 -7.25
C ARG A 181 -6.55 -14.57 -7.63
N ASP A 182 -6.21 -14.58 -8.91
CA ASP A 182 -4.90 -15.05 -9.40
C ASP A 182 -4.73 -14.69 -10.89
N GLU A 183 -5.06 -13.45 -11.22
CA GLU A 183 -4.92 -12.95 -12.59
C GLU A 183 -3.71 -12.02 -12.65
N THR A 184 -2.95 -12.10 -13.74
CA THR A 184 -2.00 -11.07 -14.18
C THR A 184 -2.61 -9.66 -14.05
N ALA A 185 -3.92 -9.53 -14.24
CA ALA A 185 -4.69 -8.31 -14.02
C ALA A 185 -4.58 -7.74 -12.59
N GLY A 186 -4.55 -8.57 -11.55
CA GLY A 186 -4.35 -8.15 -10.16
C GLY A 186 -2.96 -7.53 -9.93
N LEU A 187 -1.92 -8.15 -10.50
CA LEU A 187 -0.56 -7.61 -10.47
C LEU A 187 -0.46 -6.25 -11.19
N TRP A 188 -1.11 -6.12 -12.35
CA TRP A 188 -1.25 -4.83 -13.03
C TRP A 188 -2.07 -3.82 -12.23
N GLY A 189 -3.08 -4.26 -11.50
CA GLY A 189 -3.83 -3.44 -10.55
C GLY A 189 -2.91 -2.83 -9.49
N VAL A 190 -2.05 -3.64 -8.86
CA VAL A 190 -1.08 -3.17 -7.83
C VAL A 190 -0.11 -2.14 -8.43
N ASN A 191 0.41 -2.43 -9.63
CA ASN A 191 1.30 -1.55 -10.37
C ASN A 191 0.63 -0.18 -10.69
N LEU A 192 -0.59 -0.21 -11.24
CA LEU A 192 -1.35 1.01 -11.55
C LEU A 192 -1.75 1.80 -10.31
N TRP A 193 -2.08 1.11 -9.21
CA TRP A 193 -2.38 1.77 -7.94
C TRP A 193 -1.14 2.46 -7.37
N SER A 194 0.03 1.83 -7.50
CA SER A 194 1.31 2.41 -7.11
C SER A 194 1.59 3.71 -7.87
N PHE A 195 1.34 3.73 -9.19
CA PHE A 195 1.42 4.96 -9.98
C PHE A 195 0.48 6.07 -9.48
N SER A 196 -0.74 5.72 -9.05
CA SER A 196 -1.67 6.71 -8.47
C SER A 196 -1.12 7.34 -7.18
N CYS A 197 -0.32 6.62 -6.41
CA CYS A 197 0.34 7.15 -5.20
C CYS A 197 1.51 8.07 -5.54
N GLU A 198 2.30 7.72 -6.55
CA GLU A 198 3.48 8.50 -6.95
C GLU A 198 3.17 9.69 -7.87
N ALA A 199 1.95 9.76 -8.40
CA ALA A 199 1.44 10.94 -9.08
C ALA A 199 1.22 12.17 -8.15
N ILE A 200 1.75 12.11 -6.93
CA ILE A 200 1.72 13.13 -5.87
C ILE A 200 2.27 14.49 -6.33
N MET A 201 3.21 14.52 -7.26
CA MET A 201 3.79 15.76 -7.81
C MET A 201 2.78 16.64 -8.55
N LEU A 202 1.71 16.05 -9.09
CA LEU A 202 0.62 16.82 -9.69
C LEU A 202 -0.01 17.79 -8.67
N GLY A 203 0.03 17.44 -7.38
CA GLY A 203 -0.42 18.33 -6.31
C GLY A 203 0.34 19.65 -6.29
N SER A 204 1.68 19.64 -6.35
CA SER A 204 2.49 20.87 -6.40
C SER A 204 2.24 21.68 -7.66
N ILE A 205 2.00 21.04 -8.81
CA ILE A 205 1.64 21.74 -10.05
C ILE A 205 0.31 22.48 -9.89
N ILE A 206 -0.73 21.78 -9.42
CA ILE A 206 -2.05 22.38 -9.16
C ILE A 206 -1.93 23.51 -8.13
N GLY A 207 -1.16 23.28 -7.07
CA GLY A 207 -0.97 24.23 -5.98
C GLY A 207 -0.25 25.52 -6.39
N ALA A 208 0.77 25.41 -7.26
CA ALA A 208 1.51 26.57 -7.74
C ALA A 208 0.65 27.47 -8.66
N HIS A 209 -0.08 26.86 -9.59
CA HIS A 209 -0.94 27.61 -10.52
C HIS A 209 -2.18 28.17 -9.82
N THR A 210 -2.74 27.45 -8.85
CA THR A 210 -3.85 27.97 -8.03
C THR A 210 -3.40 29.15 -7.18
N LEU A 211 -2.20 29.06 -6.59
CA LEU A 211 -1.61 30.12 -5.79
C LEU A 211 -1.46 31.43 -6.57
N GLU A 212 -0.92 31.37 -7.79
CA GLU A 212 -0.73 32.56 -8.63
C GLU A 212 -2.05 33.24 -8.99
N ASN A 213 -3.10 32.46 -9.30
CA ASN A 213 -4.35 33.01 -9.84
C ASN A 213 -5.39 33.37 -8.77
N LEU A 214 -5.43 32.62 -7.65
CA LEU A 214 -6.50 32.70 -6.66
C LEU A 214 -5.99 32.87 -5.22
N GLY A 215 -4.70 32.63 -4.96
CA GLY A 215 -4.09 32.68 -3.63
C GLY A 215 -4.12 31.34 -2.88
N TRP A 216 -3.34 31.23 -1.80
CA TRP A 216 -3.03 29.94 -1.17
C TRP A 216 -4.21 29.24 -0.50
N ARG A 217 -5.20 30.00 0.00
CA ARG A 217 -6.41 29.43 0.62
C ARG A 217 -7.21 28.60 -0.38
N TRP A 218 -7.15 28.96 -1.66
CA TRP A 218 -7.82 28.21 -2.73
C TRP A 218 -7.20 26.84 -2.98
N ASN A 219 -5.94 26.61 -2.62
CA ASN A 219 -5.34 25.27 -2.67
C ASN A 219 -6.12 24.29 -1.77
N LEU A 220 -6.73 24.79 -0.69
CA LEU A 220 -7.55 23.99 0.24
C LEU A 220 -9.01 23.90 -0.20
N TRP A 221 -9.56 24.97 -0.79
CA TRP A 221 -10.91 24.92 -1.38
C TRP A 221 -11.01 23.97 -2.57
N ILE A 222 -10.01 23.95 -3.45
CA ILE A 222 -9.97 23.03 -4.60
C ILE A 222 -9.98 21.57 -4.12
N GLN A 223 -9.25 21.25 -3.04
CA GLN A 223 -9.27 19.93 -2.40
C GLN A 223 -10.68 19.47 -2.04
N ILE A 224 -11.54 20.39 -1.57
CA ILE A 224 -12.95 20.11 -1.26
C ILE A 224 -13.78 20.01 -2.54
N ILE A 225 -13.65 20.98 -3.45
CA ILE A 225 -14.50 21.11 -4.66
C ILE A 225 -14.38 19.88 -5.56
N ILE A 226 -13.18 19.31 -5.70
CA ILE A 226 -12.95 18.09 -6.50
C ILE A 226 -13.13 16.85 -5.63
N GLY A 227 -12.66 16.87 -4.39
CA GLY A 227 -12.62 15.71 -3.53
C GLY A 227 -14.00 15.24 -3.05
N VAL A 228 -14.92 16.15 -2.74
CA VAL A 228 -16.28 15.79 -2.31
C VAL A 228 -17.04 15.05 -3.41
N PRO A 229 -17.10 15.53 -4.67
CA PRO A 229 -17.66 14.76 -5.78
C PRO A 229 -17.03 13.37 -5.95
N LEU A 230 -15.70 13.25 -5.85
CA LEU A 230 -15.01 11.96 -5.94
C LEU A 230 -15.42 10.99 -4.82
N ALA A 231 -15.58 11.50 -3.59
CA ALA A 231 -16.06 10.72 -2.46
C ALA A 231 -17.54 10.35 -2.58
N LEU A 232 -18.37 11.21 -3.18
CA LEU A 232 -19.77 10.89 -3.49
C LEU A 232 -19.87 9.78 -4.54
N VAL A 233 -19.05 9.83 -5.59
CA VAL A 233 -18.97 8.76 -6.60
C VAL A 233 -18.57 7.44 -5.93
N TYR A 234 -17.58 7.47 -5.03
CA TYR A 234 -17.24 6.30 -4.22
C TYR A 234 -18.43 5.80 -3.39
N ALA A 235 -19.07 6.68 -2.61
CA ALA A 235 -20.15 6.32 -1.71
C ALA A 235 -21.36 5.70 -2.44
N ILE A 236 -21.70 6.23 -3.62
CA ILE A 236 -22.86 5.80 -4.41
C ILE A 236 -22.54 4.51 -5.19
N PHE A 237 -21.44 4.48 -5.93
CA PHE A 237 -21.21 3.46 -6.95
C PHE A 237 -20.31 2.30 -6.51
N VAL A 238 -19.46 2.47 -5.49
CA VAL A 238 -18.60 1.38 -5.02
C VAL A 238 -19.38 0.50 -4.03
N PRO A 239 -19.60 -0.79 -4.33
CA PRO A 239 -20.22 -1.72 -3.40
C PRO A 239 -19.23 -2.14 -2.31
N GLU A 240 -19.72 -2.83 -1.28
CA GLU A 240 -18.82 -3.55 -0.38
C GLU A 240 -18.03 -4.60 -1.19
N THR A 241 -16.72 -4.64 -0.97
CA THR A 241 -15.79 -5.53 -1.71
C THR A 241 -15.19 -6.60 -0.80
N ARG A 242 -15.33 -6.49 0.52
CA ARG A 242 -14.80 -7.50 1.43
C ARG A 242 -15.74 -8.70 1.53
N GLY A 243 -15.30 -9.84 0.98
CA GLY A 243 -16.10 -11.07 0.91
C GLY A 243 -16.60 -11.57 2.27
N SER A 244 -15.79 -11.49 3.33
CA SER A 244 -16.19 -11.90 4.67
C SER A 244 -17.36 -11.08 5.22
N VAL A 245 -17.32 -9.76 5.04
CA VAL A 245 -18.38 -8.83 5.50
C VAL A 245 -19.66 -9.01 4.70
N ILE A 246 -19.55 -9.20 3.38
CA ILE A 246 -20.70 -9.52 2.52
C ILE A 246 -21.39 -10.79 3.02
N LEU A 247 -20.62 -11.83 3.33
CA LEU A 247 -21.17 -13.11 3.76
C LEU A 247 -21.78 -13.06 5.16
N ILE A 248 -21.17 -12.31 6.09
CA ILE A 248 -21.75 -12.03 7.42
C ILE A 248 -23.10 -11.33 7.27
N ASN A 249 -23.21 -10.33 6.39
CA ASN A 249 -24.46 -9.60 6.18
C ASN A 249 -25.53 -10.48 5.51
N LYS A 250 -25.15 -11.27 4.48
CA LYS A 250 -26.04 -12.28 3.85
C LYS A 250 -26.59 -13.26 4.89
N THR A 251 -25.73 -13.76 5.77
CA THR A 251 -26.10 -14.68 6.85
C THR A 251 -27.09 -14.06 7.83
N LYS A 252 -26.88 -12.79 8.23
CA LYS A 252 -27.83 -12.06 9.09
C LYS A 252 -29.20 -11.88 8.44
N GLU A 253 -29.26 -11.69 7.13
CA GLU A 253 -30.53 -11.59 6.41
C GLU A 253 -31.26 -12.93 6.36
N ILE A 254 -30.56 -14.02 6.04
CA ILE A 254 -31.11 -15.37 6.03
C ILE A 254 -31.64 -15.75 7.43
N ARG A 255 -30.91 -15.39 8.50
CA ARG A 255 -31.41 -15.57 9.88
C ARG A 255 -32.73 -14.91 10.17
N LYS A 256 -32.93 -13.71 9.64
CA LYS A 256 -34.14 -12.93 9.89
C LYS A 256 -35.33 -13.43 9.08
N LYS A 257 -35.09 -13.97 7.88
CA LYS A 257 -36.15 -14.29 6.93
C LYS A 257 -36.51 -15.78 6.88
N GLU A 258 -35.52 -16.66 6.94
CA GLU A 258 -35.67 -18.06 6.54
C GLU A 258 -35.21 -19.03 7.63
N ASN A 259 -33.97 -18.89 8.09
CA ASN A 259 -33.32 -19.86 8.97
C ASN A 259 -32.58 -19.19 10.13
N PRO A 260 -33.20 -19.12 11.34
CA PRO A 260 -32.58 -18.53 12.53
C PRO A 260 -31.22 -19.11 12.91
N ASN A 261 -30.92 -20.36 12.52
CA ASN A 261 -29.67 -21.05 12.83
C ASN A 261 -28.56 -20.81 11.79
N ALA A 262 -28.87 -20.10 10.69
CA ALA A 262 -27.90 -19.84 9.63
C ALA A 262 -26.60 -19.24 10.18
N TRP A 263 -25.45 -19.70 9.71
CA TRP A 263 -24.14 -19.20 10.17
C TRP A 263 -23.13 -19.14 9.03
N THR A 264 -22.04 -18.41 9.20
CA THR A 264 -20.93 -18.40 8.25
C THR A 264 -19.58 -18.59 8.93
N ILE A 265 -18.58 -19.05 8.16
CA ILE A 265 -17.19 -19.27 8.62
C ILE A 265 -16.51 -18.00 9.16
N TYR A 266 -17.05 -16.81 8.85
CA TYR A 266 -16.49 -15.52 9.29
C TYR A 266 -17.16 -14.93 10.54
N GLU A 267 -18.18 -15.57 11.11
CA GLU A 267 -18.91 -15.01 12.26
C GLU A 267 -18.26 -15.24 13.63
N GLY A 268 -17.26 -16.12 13.71
CA GLY A 268 -16.51 -16.40 14.94
C GLY A 268 -15.46 -15.33 15.30
N ASP A 269 -15.09 -14.48 14.35
CA ASP A 269 -13.93 -13.56 14.47
C ASP A 269 -14.30 -12.16 15.00
N LYS A 270 -15.37 -12.00 15.78
CA LYS A 270 -15.64 -10.71 16.42
C LYS A 270 -14.59 -10.44 17.51
N ARG A 271 -13.56 -9.69 17.14
CA ARG A 271 -12.47 -9.30 18.03
C ARG A 271 -12.98 -8.32 19.08
N ASP A 272 -12.61 -8.56 20.34
CA ASP A 272 -12.80 -7.58 21.41
C ASP A 272 -12.06 -6.29 21.06
N LEU A 273 -12.57 -5.12 21.46
CA LEU A 273 -12.00 -3.81 21.13
C LEU A 273 -10.53 -3.70 21.60
N ARG A 274 -10.19 -4.36 22.71
CA ARG A 274 -8.82 -4.42 23.22
C ARG A 274 -7.90 -5.30 22.36
N THR A 275 -8.41 -6.43 21.88
CA THR A 275 -7.69 -7.32 20.95
C THR A 275 -7.51 -6.63 19.61
N LEU A 276 -8.55 -5.95 19.12
CA LEU A 276 -8.52 -5.11 17.93
C LEU A 276 -7.46 -4.03 18.09
N LEU A 277 -7.50 -3.17 19.12
CA LEU A 277 -6.46 -2.14 19.32
C LEU A 277 -5.04 -2.71 19.42
N ARG A 278 -4.85 -3.86 20.09
CA ARG A 278 -3.55 -4.51 20.20
C ARG A 278 -3.03 -4.99 18.84
N GLU A 279 -3.86 -5.68 18.07
CA GLU A 279 -3.47 -6.20 16.75
C GLU A 279 -3.38 -5.12 15.69
N VAL A 280 -4.26 -4.12 15.75
CA VAL A 280 -4.38 -3.05 14.77
C VAL A 280 -3.26 -2.02 14.89
N VAL A 281 -2.91 -1.63 16.12
CA VAL A 281 -1.93 -0.56 16.36
C VAL A 281 -0.55 -1.12 16.67
N PHE A 282 -0.45 -2.13 17.54
CA PHE A 282 0.86 -2.60 17.99
C PHE A 282 1.51 -3.58 17.02
N ARG A 283 0.76 -4.41 16.28
CA ARG A 283 1.38 -5.39 15.36
C ARG A 283 2.17 -4.72 14.23
N PRO A 284 1.64 -3.73 13.48
CA PRO A 284 2.42 -3.09 12.41
C PRO A 284 3.71 -2.45 12.91
N ILE A 285 3.64 -1.75 14.06
CA ILE A 285 4.79 -1.10 14.68
C ILE A 285 5.78 -2.15 15.22
N ALA A 286 5.28 -3.22 15.84
CA ALA A 286 6.14 -4.31 16.33
C ALA A 286 6.86 -5.00 15.17
N MET A 287 6.13 -5.35 14.10
CA MET A 287 6.71 -5.95 12.89
C MET A 287 7.79 -5.06 12.28
N LEU A 288 7.58 -3.74 12.22
CA LEU A 288 8.58 -2.78 11.74
C LEU A 288 9.92 -2.87 12.49
N PHE A 289 9.93 -3.08 13.81
CA PHE A 289 11.16 -3.13 14.61
C PHE A 289 11.66 -4.54 14.91
N THR A 290 10.85 -5.58 14.66
CA THR A 290 11.22 -6.97 14.93
C THR A 290 11.62 -7.73 13.68
N GLU A 291 11.11 -7.32 12.52
CA GLU A 291 11.33 -8.01 11.25
C GLU A 291 12.29 -7.21 10.34
N PRO A 292 13.51 -7.72 10.08
CA PRO A 292 14.52 -6.99 9.31
C PRO A 292 14.06 -6.61 7.91
N ILE A 293 13.28 -7.47 7.24
CA ILE A 293 12.76 -7.20 5.89
C ILE A 293 11.92 -5.93 5.90
N ILE A 294 11.00 -5.80 6.86
CA ILE A 294 10.11 -4.65 6.95
C ILE A 294 10.96 -3.42 7.31
N PHE A 295 11.83 -3.51 8.31
CA PHE A 295 12.68 -2.39 8.72
C PHE A 295 13.50 -1.77 7.58
N PHE A 296 14.30 -2.59 6.89
CA PHE A 296 15.21 -2.09 5.84
C PHE A 296 14.48 -1.60 4.60
N PHE A 297 13.40 -2.27 4.19
CA PHE A 297 12.59 -1.77 3.07
C PHE A 297 11.78 -0.54 3.43
N SER A 298 11.32 -0.42 4.67
CA SER A 298 10.70 0.82 5.16
C SER A 298 11.67 1.99 5.14
N LEU A 299 12.93 1.76 5.53
CA LEU A 299 13.96 2.78 5.47
C LEU A 299 14.28 3.15 4.02
N TYR A 300 14.31 2.17 3.10
CA TYR A 300 14.58 2.42 1.69
C TYR A 300 13.45 3.20 1.01
N ASP A 301 12.19 2.79 1.23
CA ASP A 301 11.00 3.48 0.75
C ASP A 301 10.85 4.87 1.42
N GLY A 302 11.18 4.97 2.70
CA GLY A 302 11.25 6.24 3.43
C GLY A 302 12.29 7.21 2.86
N LEU A 303 13.48 6.71 2.49
CA LEU A 303 14.48 7.51 1.79
C LEU A 303 13.96 7.98 0.43
N ASN A 304 13.29 7.10 -0.33
CA ASN A 304 12.67 7.44 -1.62
C ASN A 304 11.64 8.56 -1.48
N TYR A 305 10.66 8.40 -0.59
CA TYR A 305 9.65 9.43 -0.34
C TYR A 305 10.25 10.71 0.24
N GLY A 306 11.21 10.60 1.16
CA GLY A 306 11.95 11.76 1.67
C GLY A 306 12.61 12.56 0.54
N LEU A 307 13.21 11.87 -0.43
CA LEU A 307 13.81 12.48 -1.62
C LEU A 307 12.81 13.14 -2.54
N ILE A 308 11.61 12.57 -2.69
CA ILE A 308 10.51 13.20 -3.42
C ILE A 308 10.17 14.58 -2.80
N TYR A 309 10.06 14.67 -1.47
CA TYR A 309 9.82 15.95 -0.78
C TYR A 309 11.02 16.90 -0.82
N LEU A 310 12.25 16.36 -0.83
CA LEU A 310 13.46 17.15 -1.02
C LEU A 310 13.48 17.80 -2.42
N LEU A 311 13.09 17.06 -3.46
CA LEU A 311 13.00 17.55 -4.84
C LEU A 311 11.93 18.64 -5.02
N ILE A 312 10.83 18.61 -4.27
CA ILE A 312 9.81 19.67 -4.29
C ILE A 312 10.38 21.04 -3.85
N GLU A 313 11.39 21.03 -2.98
CA GLU A 313 12.03 22.28 -2.54
C GLU A 313 13.25 22.60 -3.40
N SER A 314 14.04 21.59 -3.79
CA SER A 314 15.27 21.83 -4.55
C SER A 314 15.01 22.22 -6.00
N MET A 315 13.98 21.67 -6.66
CA MET A 315 13.76 21.93 -8.08
C MET A 315 13.46 23.40 -8.37
N PRO A 316 12.52 24.09 -7.67
CA PRO A 316 12.30 25.52 -7.88
C PRO A 316 13.61 26.32 -7.79
N LEU A 317 14.44 26.03 -6.79
CA LEU A 317 15.71 26.73 -6.52
C LEU A 317 16.79 26.45 -7.56
N VAL A 318 16.86 25.22 -8.08
CA VAL A 318 17.81 24.86 -9.15
C VAL A 318 17.38 25.48 -10.47
N PHE A 319 16.09 25.41 -10.81
CA PHE A 319 15.59 25.85 -12.12
C PHE A 319 15.38 27.36 -12.25
N GLU A 320 15.23 28.07 -11.14
CA GLU A 320 15.24 29.53 -11.10
C GLU A 320 16.57 30.10 -11.63
N GLN A 321 17.70 29.42 -11.38
CA GLN A 321 19.01 29.81 -11.91
C GLN A 321 19.10 29.74 -13.44
N PHE A 322 18.20 28.98 -14.08
CA PHE A 322 18.06 28.90 -15.54
C PHE A 322 17.01 29.87 -16.09
N GLY A 323 16.46 30.77 -15.25
CA GLY A 323 15.42 31.73 -15.62
C GLY A 323 14.01 31.14 -15.69
N ILE A 324 13.78 29.95 -15.11
CA ILE A 324 12.45 29.34 -15.05
C ILE A 324 11.86 29.62 -13.67
N GLU A 325 10.93 30.58 -13.63
CA GLU A 325 10.31 31.06 -12.38
C GLU A 325 8.96 30.39 -12.10
N ALA A 326 8.41 30.64 -10.90
CA ALA A 326 7.08 30.19 -10.53
C ALA A 326 5.99 30.92 -11.36
N PRO A 327 4.87 30.25 -11.70
CA PRO A 327 4.54 28.86 -11.39
C PRO A 327 5.14 27.85 -12.39
N ASN A 328 5.75 28.31 -13.48
CA ASN A 328 6.17 27.45 -14.59
C ASN A 328 7.24 26.43 -14.16
N ASN A 329 8.08 26.75 -13.19
CA ASN A 329 9.04 25.81 -12.60
C ASN A 329 8.38 24.56 -12.00
N SER A 330 7.13 24.64 -11.55
CA SER A 330 6.39 23.49 -11.02
C SER A 330 6.07 22.46 -12.11
N LEU A 331 5.94 22.89 -13.38
CA LEU A 331 5.71 21.98 -14.50
C LEU A 331 6.87 21.01 -14.72
N LEU A 332 8.07 21.34 -14.22
CA LEU A 332 9.23 20.48 -14.32
C LEU A 332 9.09 19.18 -13.51
N TYR A 333 8.19 19.14 -12.52
CA TYR A 333 7.84 17.89 -11.84
C TYR A 333 7.21 16.85 -12.76
N LEU A 334 6.71 17.25 -13.94
CA LEU A 334 6.27 16.32 -14.98
C LEU A 334 7.40 15.39 -15.43
N SER A 335 8.67 15.76 -15.24
CA SER A 335 9.79 14.87 -15.53
C SER A 335 9.77 13.63 -14.63
N ILE A 336 9.55 13.81 -13.32
CA ILE A 336 9.39 12.69 -12.37
C ILE A 336 8.26 11.78 -12.87
N LEU A 337 7.08 12.36 -13.12
CA LEU A 337 5.91 11.61 -13.59
C LEU A 337 6.14 10.89 -14.91
N THR A 338 6.91 11.48 -15.82
CA THR A 338 7.30 10.84 -17.07
C THR A 338 8.14 9.60 -16.78
N GLY A 339 9.08 9.69 -15.85
CA GLY A 339 9.84 8.54 -15.33
C GLY A 339 8.95 7.43 -14.78
N ASN A 340 8.04 7.77 -13.86
CA ASN A 340 7.09 6.82 -13.29
C ASN A 340 6.20 6.17 -14.37
N PHE A 341 5.73 6.95 -15.33
CA PHE A 341 4.90 6.48 -16.44
C PHE A 341 5.67 5.53 -17.37
N LEU A 342 6.95 5.79 -17.63
CA LEU A 342 7.81 4.89 -18.41
C LEU A 342 8.10 3.58 -17.66
N ALA A 343 8.13 3.60 -16.33
CA ALA A 343 8.36 2.39 -15.53
C ALA A 343 7.16 1.43 -15.53
N LEU A 344 5.93 1.94 -15.67
CA LEU A 344 4.69 1.13 -15.74
C LEU A 344 4.76 -0.03 -16.75
N PRO A 345 4.94 0.20 -18.07
CA PRO A 345 4.98 -0.89 -19.05
C PRO A 345 6.22 -1.77 -18.88
N CYS A 346 7.31 -1.25 -18.30
CA CYS A 346 8.52 -2.03 -18.02
C CYS A 346 8.30 -3.10 -16.95
N TYR A 347 7.24 -3.01 -16.13
CA TYR A 347 6.85 -4.09 -15.22
C TYR A 347 6.60 -5.43 -15.94
N GLN A 348 6.29 -5.40 -17.25
CA GLN A 348 6.17 -6.62 -18.05
C GLN A 348 7.48 -7.44 -18.10
N PHE A 349 8.65 -6.79 -18.01
CA PHE A 349 9.93 -7.50 -17.93
C PHE A 349 10.04 -8.30 -16.63
N GLN A 350 9.55 -7.74 -15.53
CA GLN A 350 9.51 -8.41 -14.24
C GLN A 350 8.58 -9.64 -14.27
N LEU A 351 7.40 -9.51 -14.87
CA LEU A 351 6.48 -10.64 -15.03
C LEU A 351 7.07 -11.76 -15.89
N LYS A 352 7.77 -11.41 -16.99
CA LYS A 352 8.45 -12.40 -17.84
C LYS A 352 9.61 -13.09 -17.11
N ALA A 353 10.37 -12.35 -16.31
CA ALA A 353 11.46 -12.91 -15.50
C ALA A 353 10.91 -13.91 -14.47
N GLN A 354 9.79 -13.59 -13.83
CA GLN A 354 9.09 -14.48 -12.91
C GLN A 354 8.63 -15.77 -13.62
N ASP A 355 7.91 -15.65 -14.74
CA ASP A 355 7.42 -16.81 -15.49
C ASP A 355 8.56 -17.72 -15.96
N TYR A 356 9.66 -17.15 -16.46
CA TYR A 356 10.84 -17.93 -16.85
C TYR A 356 11.44 -18.72 -15.68
N TYR A 357 11.59 -18.08 -14.52
CA TYR A 357 12.18 -18.73 -13.35
C TYR A 357 11.26 -19.82 -12.80
N THR A 358 9.95 -19.57 -12.70
CA THR A 358 8.96 -20.56 -12.24
C THR A 358 8.98 -21.81 -13.13
N ARG A 359 9.04 -21.63 -14.47
CA ARG A 359 9.13 -22.74 -15.43
C ARG A 359 10.42 -23.55 -15.27
N LYS A 360 11.53 -22.90 -14.95
CA LYS A 360 12.85 -23.55 -14.84
C LYS A 360 13.03 -24.30 -13.52
N HIS A 361 12.54 -23.75 -12.42
CA HIS A 361 12.78 -24.28 -11.07
C HIS A 361 11.57 -24.99 -10.44
N GLY A 362 10.41 -24.94 -11.09
CA GLY A 362 9.19 -25.66 -10.67
C GLY A 362 8.51 -25.09 -9.44
N ALA A 363 9.01 -24.00 -8.86
CA ALA A 363 8.45 -23.34 -7.69
C ALA A 363 8.56 -21.82 -7.79
N TYR A 364 7.54 -21.13 -7.32
CA TYR A 364 7.51 -19.68 -7.15
C TYR A 364 8.04 -19.32 -5.77
N THR A 365 8.94 -18.33 -5.70
CA THR A 365 9.55 -17.85 -4.45
C THR A 365 9.47 -16.33 -4.35
N PRO A 366 9.28 -15.75 -3.15
CA PRO A 366 9.20 -14.30 -2.96
C PRO A 366 10.38 -13.52 -3.55
N GLU A 367 11.59 -14.08 -3.52
CA GLU A 367 12.83 -13.49 -4.07
C GLU A 367 12.73 -13.07 -5.54
N MET A 368 11.86 -13.72 -6.31
CA MET A 368 11.64 -13.40 -7.71
C MET A 368 11.08 -11.98 -7.88
N LYS A 369 10.35 -11.47 -6.88
CA LYS A 369 9.84 -10.08 -6.86
C LYS A 369 10.94 -9.03 -6.82
N LEU A 370 12.14 -9.38 -6.33
CA LEU A 370 13.29 -8.48 -6.22
C LEU A 370 14.11 -8.34 -7.51
N MET A 371 13.88 -9.17 -8.53
CA MET A 371 14.65 -9.13 -9.78
C MET A 371 14.56 -7.76 -10.48
N TRP A 372 13.40 -7.13 -10.45
CA TRP A 372 13.22 -5.76 -10.94
C TRP A 372 13.90 -4.72 -10.06
N GLY A 373 14.02 -5.02 -8.76
CA GLY A 373 14.66 -4.14 -7.78
C GLY A 373 16.14 -3.89 -8.05
N PHE A 374 16.84 -4.78 -8.76
CA PHE A 374 18.23 -4.51 -9.16
C PHE A 374 18.34 -3.30 -10.11
N VAL A 375 17.40 -3.17 -11.05
CA VAL A 375 17.38 -2.04 -11.99
C VAL A 375 17.09 -0.75 -11.25
N GLY A 376 16.03 -0.75 -10.43
CA GLY A 376 15.67 0.40 -9.59
C GLY A 376 16.82 0.80 -8.66
N ALA A 377 17.47 -0.17 -8.01
CA ALA A 377 18.55 0.08 -7.06
C ALA A 377 19.79 0.73 -7.66
N VAL A 378 20.10 0.47 -8.94
CA VAL A 378 21.22 1.12 -9.63
C VAL A 378 20.81 2.47 -10.21
N CYS A 379 19.63 2.55 -10.85
CA CYS A 379 19.14 3.80 -11.42
C CYS A 379 18.89 4.88 -10.36
N PHE A 380 18.50 4.49 -9.14
CA PHE A 380 18.15 5.39 -8.06
C PHE A 380 19.33 6.32 -7.64
N PRO A 381 20.49 5.83 -7.17
CA PRO A 381 21.63 6.70 -6.87
C PRO A 381 22.21 7.39 -8.11
N LEU A 382 22.23 6.71 -9.27
CA LEU A 382 22.77 7.27 -10.51
C LEU A 382 22.01 8.54 -10.91
N SER A 383 20.68 8.54 -10.75
CA SER A 383 19.84 9.70 -11.04
C SER A 383 20.16 10.91 -10.15
N LEU A 384 20.43 10.68 -8.87
CA LEU A 384 20.77 11.72 -7.90
C LEU A 384 22.15 12.30 -8.18
N TYR A 385 23.15 11.47 -8.49
CA TYR A 385 24.46 11.95 -8.91
C TYR A 385 24.35 12.80 -10.19
N TRP A 386 23.59 12.31 -11.17
CA TRP A 386 23.36 13.05 -12.41
C TRP A 386 22.74 14.43 -12.14
N TYR A 387 21.67 14.48 -11.35
CA TYR A 387 21.03 15.74 -10.96
C TYR A 387 21.99 16.68 -10.22
N ALA A 388 22.78 16.15 -9.28
CA ALA A 388 23.73 16.95 -8.51
C ALA A 388 24.82 17.62 -9.37
N PHE A 389 25.36 16.90 -10.37
CA PHE A 389 26.43 17.42 -11.22
C PHE A 389 25.93 18.33 -12.34
N THR A 390 24.75 18.03 -12.90
CA THR A 390 24.18 18.77 -14.04
C THR A 390 23.27 19.92 -13.66
N GLY A 391 22.85 20.02 -12.40
CA GLY A 391 21.99 21.10 -11.87
C GLY A 391 22.67 22.47 -11.73
N ARG A 392 23.63 22.80 -12.60
CA ARG A 392 24.41 24.04 -12.57
C ARG A 392 24.17 24.85 -13.84
N PRO A 393 24.19 26.20 -13.77
CA PRO A 393 23.95 27.08 -14.93
C PRO A 393 24.91 26.89 -16.10
N GLU A 394 26.08 26.27 -15.86
CA GLU A 394 27.05 25.92 -16.91
C GLU A 394 26.51 24.89 -17.92
N TYR A 395 25.49 24.11 -17.52
CA TYR A 395 24.87 23.08 -18.33
C TYR A 395 23.52 23.53 -18.89
N ASN A 396 22.94 22.74 -19.80
CA ASN A 396 21.57 22.96 -20.25
C ASN A 396 20.57 22.39 -19.23
N TYR A 397 19.49 23.13 -18.92
CA TYR A 397 18.45 22.72 -17.98
C TYR A 397 17.79 21.36 -18.31
N TRP A 398 17.85 20.89 -19.57
CA TRP A 398 17.40 19.55 -19.95
C TRP A 398 18.18 18.43 -19.25
N LEU A 399 19.47 18.62 -18.96
CA LEU A 399 20.31 17.61 -18.33
C LEU A 399 19.87 17.24 -16.91
N PRO A 400 19.70 18.20 -15.96
CA PRO A 400 19.18 17.88 -14.65
C PRO A 400 17.74 17.35 -14.72
N LEU A 401 16.94 17.81 -15.70
CA LEU A 401 15.58 17.32 -15.90
C LEU A 401 15.55 15.82 -16.27
N ILE A 402 16.47 15.36 -17.14
CA ILE A 402 16.64 13.93 -17.44
C ILE A 402 17.01 13.14 -16.19
N GLY A 403 17.93 13.65 -15.37
CA GLY A 403 18.30 13.03 -14.09
C GLY A 403 17.08 12.81 -13.19
N VAL A 404 16.25 13.84 -13.03
CA VAL A 404 14.98 13.78 -12.27
C VAL A 404 13.97 12.78 -12.90
N GLY A 405 13.95 12.64 -14.23
CA GLY A 405 13.13 11.62 -14.89
C GLY A 405 13.60 10.19 -14.62
N ILE A 406 14.92 9.96 -14.61
CA ILE A 406 15.50 8.66 -14.22
C ILE A 406 15.20 8.37 -12.74
N PHE A 407 15.19 9.41 -11.88
CA PHE A 407 14.78 9.28 -10.49
C PHE A 407 13.32 8.80 -10.39
N GLY A 408 12.39 9.41 -11.13
CA GLY A 408 10.98 8.98 -11.15
C GLY A 408 10.82 7.52 -11.64
N PHE A 409 11.57 7.13 -12.67
CA PHE A 409 11.62 5.76 -13.15
C PHE A 409 12.09 4.78 -12.06
N ALA A 410 13.19 5.11 -11.36
CA ALA A 410 13.73 4.29 -10.30
C ALA A 410 12.82 4.26 -9.04
N SER A 411 12.21 5.39 -8.68
CA SER A 411 11.24 5.51 -7.57
C SER A 411 10.08 4.55 -7.75
N HIS A 412 9.48 4.52 -8.95
CA HIS A 412 8.34 3.65 -9.23
C HIS A 412 8.68 2.17 -9.08
N ILE A 413 9.84 1.78 -9.63
CA ILE A 413 10.35 0.42 -9.48
C ILE A 413 10.54 0.08 -8.00
N LEU A 414 11.14 1.01 -7.25
CA LEU A 414 11.41 0.86 -5.81
C LEU A 414 10.15 0.63 -5.01
N PHE A 415 9.17 1.51 -5.18
CA PHE A 415 7.90 1.45 -4.48
C PHE A 415 7.20 0.09 -4.67
N ILE A 416 7.21 -0.42 -5.91
CA ILE A 416 6.56 -1.68 -6.26
C ILE A 416 7.29 -2.87 -5.66
N PHE A 417 8.61 -3.03 -5.90
CA PHE A 417 9.27 -4.27 -5.45
C PHE A 417 9.31 -4.37 -3.93
N VAL A 418 9.43 -3.23 -3.24
CA VAL A 418 9.39 -3.17 -1.78
C VAL A 418 8.03 -3.65 -1.27
N SER A 419 6.94 -3.13 -1.85
CA SER A 419 5.58 -3.52 -1.47
C SER A 419 5.28 -4.98 -1.83
N ASP A 420 5.59 -5.40 -3.06
CA ASP A 420 5.35 -6.76 -3.57
C ASP A 420 6.09 -7.81 -2.72
N TYR A 421 7.38 -7.60 -2.44
CA TYR A 421 8.16 -8.55 -1.66
C TYR A 421 7.68 -8.62 -0.19
N THR A 422 7.29 -7.49 0.40
CA THR A 422 6.70 -7.47 1.74
C THR A 422 5.38 -8.24 1.77
N ILE A 423 4.48 -8.01 0.82
CA ILE A 423 3.20 -8.74 0.73
C ILE A 423 3.45 -10.25 0.64
N GLU A 424 4.33 -10.66 -0.26
CA GLU A 424 4.63 -12.08 -0.50
C GLU A 424 5.35 -12.73 0.69
N SER A 425 6.23 -12.00 1.38
CA SER A 425 6.98 -12.54 2.52
C SER A 425 6.12 -12.79 3.75
N TYR A 426 5.01 -12.05 3.91
CA TYR A 426 4.16 -12.10 5.10
C TYR A 426 2.73 -12.59 4.83
N ALA A 427 2.33 -12.89 3.58
CA ALA A 427 1.06 -13.54 3.21
C ALA A 427 -0.15 -13.08 4.06
N SER A 428 -0.66 -13.91 4.98
CA SER A 428 -1.82 -13.60 5.84
C SER A 428 -1.61 -12.40 6.80
N LEU A 429 -0.36 -11.98 7.03
CA LEU A 429 0.01 -10.77 7.80
C LEU A 429 0.47 -9.60 6.89
N ALA A 430 0.33 -9.72 5.57
CA ALA A 430 0.77 -8.71 4.60
C ALA A 430 0.20 -7.33 4.87
N SER A 431 -1.09 -7.23 5.24
CA SER A 431 -1.74 -5.94 5.51
C SER A 431 -1.07 -5.20 6.68
N SER A 432 -0.75 -5.90 7.78
CA SER A 432 -0.03 -5.33 8.91
C SER A 432 1.42 -4.96 8.55
N ALA A 433 2.10 -5.80 7.76
CA ALA A 433 3.47 -5.54 7.33
C ALA A 433 3.57 -4.29 6.44
N VAL A 434 2.71 -4.17 5.42
CA VAL A 434 2.63 -3.01 4.53
C VAL A 434 2.20 -1.75 5.29
N THR A 435 1.32 -1.89 6.27
CA THR A 435 0.92 -0.77 7.14
C THR A 435 2.10 -0.26 7.98
N GLY A 436 2.91 -1.16 8.55
CA GLY A 436 4.14 -0.79 9.28
C GLY A 436 5.17 -0.11 8.38
N GLN A 437 5.30 -0.60 7.14
CA GLN A 437 6.15 -0.01 6.12
C GLN A 437 5.72 1.41 5.74
N SER A 438 4.45 1.58 5.38
CA SER A 438 3.88 2.89 5.07
C SER A 438 3.99 3.84 6.26
N PHE A 439 3.74 3.38 7.50
CA PHE A 439 3.92 4.20 8.71
C PHE A 439 5.33 4.81 8.78
N CYS A 440 6.37 3.98 8.65
CA CYS A 440 7.75 4.44 8.70
C CYS A 440 8.08 5.41 7.56
N ARG A 441 7.66 5.07 6.33
CA ARG A 441 7.86 5.93 5.15
C ARG A 441 7.31 7.33 5.37
N GLU A 442 6.06 7.44 5.82
CA GLU A 442 5.39 8.72 5.99
C GLU A 442 6.02 9.54 7.13
N ILE A 443 6.50 8.90 8.21
CA ILE A 443 7.25 9.58 9.28
C ILE A 443 8.60 10.10 8.78
N VAL A 444 9.36 9.29 8.04
CA VAL A 444 10.64 9.72 7.45
C VAL A 444 10.40 10.89 6.48
N ALA A 445 9.39 10.80 5.64
CA ALA A 445 9.00 11.88 4.73
C ALA A 445 8.62 13.17 5.47
N ALA A 446 7.85 13.06 6.57
CA ALA A 446 7.48 14.19 7.41
C ALA A 446 8.72 14.87 8.03
N MET A 447 9.67 14.08 8.54
CA MET A 447 10.93 14.58 9.08
C MET A 447 11.75 15.28 8.00
N CYS A 448 11.90 14.67 6.82
CA CYS A 448 12.60 15.25 5.67
C CYS A 448 11.98 16.60 5.30
N ALA A 449 10.65 16.68 5.13
CA ALA A 449 9.95 17.91 4.77
C ALA A 449 10.23 19.09 5.73
N LEU A 450 10.44 18.82 7.03
CA LEU A 450 10.79 19.86 8.01
C LEU A 450 12.23 20.35 7.88
N ILE A 451 13.18 19.46 7.58
CA ILE A 451 14.62 19.78 7.60
C ILE A 451 15.17 20.19 6.24
N THR A 452 14.48 19.85 5.14
CA THR A 452 14.94 20.02 3.75
C THR A 452 15.58 21.39 3.50
N HIS A 453 14.85 22.47 3.73
CA HIS A 453 15.35 23.81 3.40
C HIS A 453 16.61 24.15 4.20
N ARG A 454 16.64 23.86 5.50
CA ARG A 454 17.85 24.11 6.31
C ARG A 454 19.03 23.26 5.86
N PHE A 455 18.79 22.02 5.46
CA PHE A 455 19.83 21.13 4.95
C PHE A 455 20.44 21.69 3.65
N TYR A 456 19.61 22.06 2.67
CA TYR A 456 20.08 22.58 1.39
C TYR A 456 20.76 23.95 1.50
N THR A 457 20.25 24.86 2.33
CA THR A 457 20.85 26.20 2.47
C THR A 457 22.13 26.22 3.31
N SER A 458 22.44 25.17 4.07
CA SER A 458 23.63 25.13 4.94
C SER A 458 24.83 24.42 4.31
N VAL A 459 24.60 23.49 3.38
CA VAL A 459 25.64 22.60 2.82
C VAL A 459 25.94 22.90 1.34
N ASP A 460 25.14 23.76 0.69
CA ASP A 460 25.09 23.99 -0.76
C ASP A 460 24.41 22.83 -1.53
N TYR A 461 23.68 23.18 -2.59
CA TYR A 461 22.74 22.27 -3.27
C TYR A 461 23.39 21.05 -3.93
N PRO A 462 24.52 21.20 -4.66
CA PRO A 462 25.17 20.06 -5.27
C PRO A 462 25.71 19.08 -4.22
N ILE A 463 26.27 19.60 -3.12
CA ILE A 463 26.86 18.77 -2.06
C ILE A 463 25.75 18.06 -1.27
N ALA A 464 24.67 18.77 -0.94
CA ALA A 464 23.49 18.18 -0.30
C ALA A 464 22.93 17.00 -1.11
N THR A 465 22.78 17.17 -2.43
CA THR A 465 22.31 16.11 -3.33
C THR A 465 23.32 14.96 -3.44
N VAL A 466 24.63 15.21 -3.44
CA VAL A 466 25.67 14.16 -3.43
C VAL A 466 25.64 13.33 -2.14
N ILE A 467 25.41 13.95 -0.98
CA ILE A 467 25.25 13.23 0.30
C ILE A 467 24.06 12.28 0.22
N LEU A 468 22.94 12.76 -0.32
CA LEU A 468 21.75 11.94 -0.52
C LEU A 468 21.98 10.81 -1.54
N ALA A 469 22.72 11.07 -2.61
CA ALA A 469 23.13 10.05 -3.59
C ALA A 469 24.02 8.97 -2.95
N ALA A 470 24.92 9.35 -2.03
CA ALA A 470 25.75 8.41 -1.28
C ALA A 470 24.89 7.51 -0.36
N MET A 471 23.87 8.07 0.30
CA MET A 471 22.91 7.29 1.08
C MET A 471 22.11 6.33 0.19
N ALA A 472 21.64 6.79 -0.96
CA ALA A 472 20.96 5.95 -1.95
C ALA A 472 21.87 4.82 -2.46
N THR A 473 23.17 5.08 -2.62
CA THR A 473 24.17 4.08 -3.03
C THR A 473 24.38 3.02 -1.96
N ALA A 474 24.35 3.39 -0.67
CA ALA A 474 24.36 2.41 0.40
C ALA A 474 23.08 1.54 0.39
N SER A 475 21.92 2.16 0.18
CA SER A 475 20.63 1.47 0.08
C SER A 475 20.50 0.56 -1.14
N MET A 476 21.31 0.77 -2.20
CA MET A 476 21.39 -0.12 -3.37
C MET A 476 21.75 -1.57 -2.98
N LEU A 477 22.43 -1.79 -1.85
CA LEU A 477 22.80 -3.13 -1.37
C LEU A 477 21.62 -3.91 -0.79
N ILE A 478 20.50 -3.26 -0.47
CA ILE A 478 19.36 -3.87 0.21
C ILE A 478 18.74 -5.00 -0.64
N PRO A 479 18.36 -4.81 -1.94
CA PRO A 479 17.77 -5.89 -2.72
C PRO A 479 18.68 -7.11 -2.95
N PRO A 480 19.98 -6.97 -3.29
CA PRO A 480 20.88 -8.11 -3.37
C PRO A 480 20.99 -8.94 -2.08
N ILE A 481 21.05 -8.26 -0.92
CA ILE A 481 21.14 -8.93 0.38
C ILE A 481 19.88 -9.77 0.63
N PHE A 482 18.68 -9.21 0.41
CA PHE A 482 17.44 -9.96 0.59
C PHE A 482 17.19 -11.01 -0.50
N TYR A 483 17.71 -10.82 -1.70
CA TYR A 483 17.64 -11.86 -2.74
C TYR A 483 18.42 -13.12 -2.35
N ILE A 484 19.59 -12.96 -1.72
CA ILE A 484 20.46 -14.09 -1.33
C ILE A 484 20.06 -14.66 0.04
N TYR A 485 19.81 -13.80 1.03
CA TYR A 485 19.60 -14.19 2.42
C TYR A 485 18.12 -14.18 2.85
N GLY A 486 17.20 -13.74 1.99
CA GLY A 486 15.76 -13.65 2.25
C GLY A 486 15.14 -14.90 2.85
N PRO A 487 15.39 -16.12 2.31
CA PRO A 487 14.82 -17.34 2.86
C PRO A 487 15.30 -17.63 4.29
N ARG A 488 16.58 -17.36 4.58
CA ARG A 488 17.16 -17.54 5.93
C ARG A 488 16.58 -16.52 6.92
N ILE A 489 16.44 -15.26 6.48
CA ILE A 489 15.87 -14.19 7.31
C ILE A 489 14.41 -14.48 7.63
N ARG A 490 13.60 -14.91 6.64
CA ARG A 490 12.20 -15.31 6.87
C ARG A 490 12.09 -16.54 7.77
N ALA A 491 12.98 -17.52 7.63
CA ALA A 491 12.97 -18.69 8.49
C ALA A 491 13.27 -18.35 9.97
N ALA A 492 14.07 -17.30 10.21
CA ALA A 492 14.38 -16.80 11.55
C ALA A 492 13.33 -15.80 12.10
N SER A 493 12.30 -15.45 11.33
CA SER A 493 11.26 -14.50 11.73
C SER A 493 10.49 -14.98 12.95
N ARG A 494 10.16 -14.05 13.86
CA ARG A 494 9.33 -14.36 15.04
C ARG A 494 7.89 -14.74 14.67
N TYR A 495 7.44 -14.27 13.51
CA TYR A 495 6.11 -14.56 12.98
C TYR A 495 6.09 -15.76 12.03
N SER A 496 7.23 -16.40 11.76
CA SER A 496 7.31 -17.54 10.82
C SER A 496 6.40 -18.71 11.19
N LEU A 497 6.28 -19.04 12.49
CA LEU A 497 5.40 -20.11 12.97
C LEU A 497 3.92 -19.72 12.83
N GLU A 498 3.58 -18.47 13.16
CA GLU A 498 2.21 -17.96 13.00
C GLU A 498 1.79 -17.96 11.52
N LEU A 499 2.67 -17.51 10.63
CA LEU A 499 2.44 -17.52 9.18
C LEU A 499 2.22 -18.94 8.65
N LYS A 500 3.04 -19.91 9.07
CA LYS A 500 2.85 -21.32 8.69
C LYS A 500 1.52 -21.86 9.19
N ARG A 501 1.13 -21.52 10.42
CA ARG A 501 -0.16 -21.93 10.99
C ARG A 501 -1.33 -21.35 10.20
N LEU A 502 -1.31 -20.03 9.93
CA LEU A 502 -2.36 -19.35 9.17
C LEU A 502 -2.46 -19.89 7.74
N ALA A 503 -1.32 -20.09 7.06
CA ALA A 503 -1.31 -20.67 5.72
C ALA A 503 -1.88 -22.09 5.67
N GLU A 504 -1.59 -22.92 6.68
CA GLU A 504 -2.16 -24.26 6.80
C GLU A 504 -3.67 -24.22 7.10
N GLU A 505 -4.12 -23.31 7.96
CA GLU A 505 -5.54 -23.07 8.25
C GLU A 505 -6.30 -22.61 7.00
N ASP A 506 -5.72 -21.67 6.23
CA ASP A 506 -6.27 -21.17 4.98
C ASP A 506 -6.34 -22.28 3.92
N ARG A 507 -5.28 -23.07 3.75
CA ARG A 507 -5.27 -24.22 2.81
C ARG A 507 -6.35 -25.25 3.17
N LYS A 508 -6.41 -25.67 4.43
CA LYS A 508 -7.44 -26.60 4.91
C LYS A 508 -8.85 -26.07 4.69
N ARG A 509 -9.04 -24.76 4.91
CA ARG A 509 -10.32 -24.09 4.68
C ARG A 509 -10.69 -24.11 3.19
N GLU A 510 -9.77 -23.81 2.29
CA GLU A 510 -10.01 -23.86 0.84
C GLU A 510 -10.28 -25.27 0.33
N GLU A 511 -9.49 -26.25 0.77
CA GLU A 511 -9.72 -27.66 0.45
C GLU A 511 -11.11 -28.10 0.92
N TRP A 512 -11.48 -27.75 2.15
CA TRP A 512 -12.79 -28.07 2.72
C TRP A 512 -13.94 -27.41 1.94
N ILE A 513 -13.84 -26.12 1.59
CA ILE A 513 -14.83 -25.40 0.77
C ILE A 513 -14.96 -26.06 -0.60
N THR A 514 -13.85 -26.46 -1.20
CA THR A 514 -13.80 -27.09 -2.53
C THR A 514 -14.44 -28.47 -2.51
N GLN A 515 -14.09 -29.30 -1.54
CA GLN A 515 -14.68 -30.63 -1.35
C GLN A 515 -16.19 -30.53 -1.07
N ARG A 516 -16.62 -29.62 -0.19
CA ARG A 516 -18.04 -29.36 0.07
C ARG A 516 -18.78 -28.94 -1.21
N SER A 517 -18.19 -28.03 -1.99
CA SER A 517 -18.79 -27.56 -3.24
C SER A 517 -18.92 -28.69 -4.26
N ALA A 518 -17.95 -29.61 -4.32
CA ALA A 518 -18.03 -30.81 -5.15
C ALA A 518 -19.13 -31.76 -4.69
N ARG A 519 -19.21 -32.07 -3.39
CA ARG A 519 -20.28 -32.91 -2.80
C ARG A 519 -21.67 -32.35 -3.11
N LEU A 520 -21.88 -31.05 -2.92
CA LEU A 520 -23.18 -30.41 -3.17
C LEU A 520 -23.58 -30.41 -4.65
N LYS A 521 -22.61 -30.33 -5.57
CA LYS A 521 -22.89 -30.52 -7.00
C LYS A 521 -23.35 -31.95 -7.26
N GLU A 522 -22.63 -32.95 -6.77
CA GLU A 522 -23.02 -34.36 -6.94
C GLU A 522 -24.42 -34.66 -6.40
N THR A 523 -24.79 -34.11 -5.24
CA THR A 523 -26.14 -34.27 -4.66
C THR A 523 -27.23 -33.54 -5.46
N LYS A 524 -26.98 -32.31 -5.96
CA LYS A 524 -27.97 -31.57 -6.79
C LYS A 524 -28.23 -32.20 -8.16
N TYR A 525 -27.28 -32.98 -8.69
CA TYR A 525 -27.40 -33.67 -9.98
C TYR A 525 -27.82 -35.14 -9.86
N GLN A 526 -28.16 -35.63 -8.65
CA GLN A 526 -28.75 -36.96 -8.49
C GLN A 526 -30.23 -36.98 -8.96
N PRO A 527 -30.65 -38.02 -9.71
CA PRO A 527 -32.03 -38.15 -10.20
C PRO A 527 -33.08 -38.06 -9.08
N ASP A 528 -32.77 -38.58 -7.89
CA ASP A 528 -33.68 -38.63 -6.75
C ASP A 528 -33.95 -37.24 -6.13
N TYR A 529 -32.97 -36.32 -6.14
CA TYR A 529 -33.16 -34.96 -5.67
C TYR A 529 -34.01 -34.13 -6.64
N ILE A 530 -33.81 -34.34 -7.96
CA ILE A 530 -34.62 -33.72 -9.02
C ILE A 530 -36.07 -34.23 -8.95
N ASN A 531 -36.27 -35.54 -8.77
CA ASN A 531 -37.59 -36.15 -8.61
C ASN A 531 -38.28 -35.73 -7.30
N ALA A 532 -37.54 -35.59 -6.19
CA ALA A 532 -38.09 -35.13 -4.92
C ALA A 532 -38.59 -33.68 -5.01
N LYS A 533 -37.87 -32.79 -5.71
CA LYS A 533 -38.32 -31.40 -5.93
C LYS A 533 -39.52 -31.29 -6.86
N LEU A 534 -39.54 -32.08 -7.95
CA LEU A 534 -40.65 -32.15 -8.89
C LEU A 534 -41.94 -32.71 -8.25
N ASN A 535 -41.82 -33.56 -7.23
CA ASN A 535 -42.95 -34.11 -6.49
C ASN A 535 -43.46 -33.21 -5.35
N THR A 536 -42.72 -32.16 -4.97
CA THR A 536 -43.18 -31.15 -3.99
C THR A 536 -43.84 -29.92 -4.63
N GLU A 537 -43.77 -29.78 -5.96
CA GLU A 537 -44.42 -28.70 -6.73
C GLU A 537 -45.73 -29.15 -7.42
N ASN A 538 -46.19 -30.38 -7.18
CA ASN A 538 -47.53 -30.89 -7.50
C ASN A 538 -48.29 -31.20 -6.20
#